data_AF-A0A964Q8N2-F1
#
_entry.id   AF-A0A964Q8N2-F1
#
_cell.length_a   1.000
_cell.length_b   1.000
_cell.length_c   1.000
_cell.angle_alpha   90.00
_cell.angle_beta   90.00
_cell.angle_gamma   90.00
#
_symmetry.space_group_name_H-M   'P 1'
#
loop_
_entity.id
_entity.type
_entity.pdbx_description
1 polymer ?
#
loop_
_entity_poly.entity_id
_entity_poly.type
_entity_poly.pdbx_seq_one_letter_code
_entity_poly.pdbx_strand_id
1 'polypeptide(L)'
;MRKAFTIIELLVVVSIIGLLVAILLPAIGKARDSALLTQSQANIRAIVQAAGIYGSDFQDRQWTAVAENIGGDPLLGKCSNFSNSRCSAQLILGFDI
;
A
#
# COMPACT_ATOMS: atom_id res chain seq x y z
N MET A 1 -35.19 47.42 -22.42
CA MET A 1 -35.56 46.14 -23.09
C MET A 1 -34.83 45.01 -22.39
N ARG A 2 -35.55 44.02 -21.85
CA ARG A 2 -34.95 42.89 -21.13
C ARG A 2 -34.67 41.78 -22.14
N LYS A 3 -33.39 41.42 -22.35
CA LYS A 3 -33.02 40.26 -23.18
C LYS A 3 -33.51 39.00 -22.46
N ALA A 4 -34.41 38.26 -23.10
CA ALA A 4 -34.80 36.92 -22.66
C ALA A 4 -33.76 35.93 -23.21
N PHE A 5 -33.24 35.06 -22.35
CA PHE A 5 -32.36 33.97 -22.76
C PHE A 5 -33.14 33.01 -23.65
N THR A 6 -32.54 32.64 -24.77
CA THR A 6 -33.13 31.65 -25.66
C THR A 6 -32.85 30.25 -25.13
N ILE A 7 -33.77 29.30 -25.36
CA ILE A 7 -33.58 27.89 -24.97
C ILE A 7 -32.30 27.32 -25.60
N ILE A 8 -31.97 27.76 -26.82
CA ILE A 8 -30.77 27.32 -27.54
C ILE A 8 -29.46 27.76 -26.86
N GLU A 9 -29.41 28.96 -26.28
CA GLU A 9 -28.25 29.43 -25.50
C GLU A 9 -28.03 28.56 -24.26
N LEU A 10 -29.10 28.14 -23.58
CA LEU A 10 -28.99 27.25 -22.42
C LEU A 10 -28.59 25.82 -22.84
N LEU A 11 -29.12 25.35 -23.97
CA LEU A 11 -28.86 24.01 -24.48
C LEU A 11 -27.39 23.82 -24.89
N VAL A 12 -26.79 24.79 -25.60
CA VAL A 12 -25.38 24.67 -26.00
C VAL A 12 -24.44 24.64 -24.79
N VAL A 13 -24.79 25.37 -23.73
CA VAL A 13 -23.96 25.44 -22.51
C VAL A 13 -23.93 24.10 -21.79
N VAL A 14 -25.08 23.47 -21.55
CA VAL A 14 -25.10 22.14 -20.89
C VAL A 14 -24.44 21.06 -21.75
N SER A 15 -24.50 21.21 -23.09
CA SER A 15 -23.81 20.32 -24.03
C SER A 15 -22.29 20.37 -23.86
N ILE A 16 -21.73 21.59 -23.78
CA ILE A 16 -20.29 21.79 -23.60
C ILE A 16 -19.84 21.34 -22.20
N ILE A 17 -20.61 21.65 -21.14
CA ILE A 17 -20.32 21.18 -19.78
C ILE A 17 -20.30 19.65 -19.72
N GLY A 18 -21.28 18.98 -20.34
CA GLY A 18 -21.35 17.52 -20.40
C GLY A 18 -20.12 16.91 -21.07
N LEU A 19 -19.66 17.47 -22.18
CA LEU A 19 -18.44 17.03 -22.88
C LEU A 19 -17.20 17.17 -21.98
N LEU A 20 -17.04 18.29 -21.29
CA LEU A 20 -15.90 18.51 -20.40
C LEU A 20 -15.91 17.52 -19.23
N VAL A 21 -17.07 17.29 -18.62
CA VAL A 21 -17.24 16.36 -17.49
C VAL A 21 -17.00 14.91 -17.92
N ALA A 22 -17.43 14.52 -19.12
CA ALA A 22 -17.21 13.17 -19.67
C ALA A 22 -15.72 12.82 -19.78
N ILE A 23 -14.86 13.80 -20.09
CA ILE A 23 -13.41 13.62 -20.15
C ILE A 23 -12.79 13.65 -18.74
N LEU A 24 -13.38 14.40 -17.81
CA LEU A 24 -12.86 14.59 -16.46
C LEU A 24 -13.11 13.40 -15.52
N LEU A 25 -14.29 12.76 -15.60
CA LEU A 25 -14.64 11.60 -14.76
C LEU A 25 -13.60 10.46 -14.78
N PRO A 26 -13.14 9.96 -15.95
CA PRO A 26 -12.18 8.86 -15.99
C PRO A 26 -10.81 9.27 -15.45
N ALA A 27 -10.42 10.54 -15.58
CA ALA A 27 -9.16 11.04 -15.03
C ALA A 27 -9.16 11.05 -13.49
N ILE A 28 -10.30 11.40 -12.87
CA ILE A 28 -10.46 11.42 -11.41
C ILE A 28 -10.37 10.00 -10.82
N GLY A 29 -10.95 9.00 -11.49
CA GLY A 29 -10.84 7.59 -11.05
C GLY A 29 -9.39 7.13 -10.94
N LYS A 30 -8.59 7.37 -11.98
CA LYS A 30 -7.16 7.03 -12.00
C LYS A 30 -6.35 7.77 -10.93
N ALA A 31 -6.67 9.05 -10.68
CA ALA A 31 -6.01 9.85 -9.65
C ALA A 31 -6.34 9.35 -8.23
N ARG A 32 -7.57 8.86 -8.01
CA ARG A 32 -7.94 8.24 -6.74
C ARG A 32 -7.19 6.94 -6.50
N ASP A 33 -7.12 6.07 -7.51
CA ASP A 33 -6.43 4.79 -7.39
C ASP A 33 -4.93 4.98 -7.14
N SER A 34 -4.29 5.95 -7.81
CA SER A 34 -2.88 6.28 -7.55
C SER A 34 -2.66 6.86 -6.14
N ALA A 35 -3.59 7.66 -5.63
CA ALA A 35 -3.55 8.17 -4.26
C ALA A 35 -3.69 7.04 -3.23
N LEU A 36 -4.59 6.08 -3.45
CA LEU A 36 -4.74 4.89 -2.60
C LEU A 36 -3.47 4.03 -2.58
N LEU A 37 -2.88 3.77 -3.76
CA LEU A 37 -1.61 3.06 -3.85
C LEU A 37 -0.48 3.77 -3.10
N THR A 38 -0.39 5.09 -3.26
CA THR A 38 0.62 5.91 -2.56
C THR A 38 0.42 5.83 -1.04
N GLN A 39 -0.83 5.90 -0.57
CA GLN A 39 -1.16 5.74 0.85
C GLN A 39 -0.80 4.35 1.37
N SER A 40 -1.15 3.29 0.63
CA SER A 40 -0.80 1.91 1.00
C SER A 40 0.72 1.71 1.09
N GLN A 41 1.49 2.28 0.16
CA GLN A 41 2.95 2.24 0.20
C GLN A 41 3.52 3.02 1.39
N ALA A 42 2.92 4.14 1.77
CA ALA A 42 3.32 4.88 2.98
C ALA A 42 3.03 4.06 4.25
N ASN A 43 1.87 3.41 4.33
CA ASN A 43 1.50 2.56 5.46
C ASN A 43 2.46 1.37 5.61
N ILE A 44 2.81 0.69 4.51
CA ILE A 44 3.76 -0.44 4.54
C ILE A 44 5.14 0.05 4.99
N ARG A 45 5.63 1.19 4.48
CA ARG A 45 6.89 1.78 4.94
C ARG A 45 6.88 2.06 6.43
N ALA A 46 5.78 2.60 6.97
CA ALA A 46 5.63 2.83 8.40
C ALA A 46 5.67 1.53 9.22
N ILE A 47 5.03 0.46 8.75
CA ILE A 47 5.07 -0.86 9.41
C ILE A 47 6.48 -1.44 9.40
N VAL A 48 7.19 -1.39 8.26
CA VAL A 48 8.56 -1.88 8.15
C VAL A 48 9.50 -1.10 9.08
N GLN A 49 9.35 0.22 9.14
CA GLN A 49 10.11 1.05 10.09
C GLN A 49 9.82 0.65 11.54
N ALA A 50 8.55 0.47 11.90
CA ALA A 50 8.17 0.04 13.24
C ALA A 50 8.76 -1.35 13.59
N ALA A 51 8.76 -2.28 12.64
CA ALA A 51 9.36 -3.60 12.81
C ALA A 51 10.89 -3.52 13.01
N GLY A 52 11.58 -2.64 12.28
CA GLY A 52 13.02 -2.40 12.44
C GLY A 52 13.36 -1.80 13.81
N ILE A 53 12.59 -0.81 14.29
CA ILE A 53 12.76 -0.21 15.62
C ILE A 53 12.53 -1.26 16.72
N TYR A 54 11.50 -2.09 16.57
CA TYR A 54 11.26 -3.18 17.51
C TYR A 54 12.43 -4.17 17.55
N GLY A 55 12.95 -4.57 16.39
CA GLY A 55 14.14 -5.43 16.33
C GLY A 55 15.34 -4.82 17.06
N SER A 56 15.64 -3.54 16.82
CA SER A 56 16.77 -2.86 17.47
C SER A 56 16.63 -2.76 18.98
N ASP A 57 15.42 -2.51 19.48
CA ASP A 57 15.17 -2.34 20.92
C ASP A 57 15.17 -3.69 21.68
N PHE A 58 14.86 -4.79 20.99
CA PHE A 58 14.63 -6.10 21.59
C PHE A 58 15.62 -7.18 21.13
N GLN A 59 16.90 -6.87 20.87
CA GLN A 59 17.93 -7.87 20.50
C GLN A 59 17.61 -8.64 19.21
N ASP A 60 17.23 -7.92 18.15
CA ASP A 60 16.91 -8.44 16.81
C ASP A 60 15.74 -9.43 16.77
N ARG A 61 14.85 -9.33 17.76
CA ARG A 61 13.64 -10.15 17.83
C ARG A 61 12.62 -9.69 16.82
N GLN A 62 12.06 -10.65 16.07
CA GLN A 62 11.05 -10.35 15.05
C GLN A 62 9.67 -10.22 15.66
N TRP A 63 8.87 -9.27 15.15
CA TRP A 63 7.44 -9.16 15.46
C TRP A 63 6.68 -10.28 14.76
N THR A 64 6.70 -11.48 15.34
CA THR A 64 5.96 -12.63 14.86
C THR A 64 5.17 -13.26 16.00
N ALA A 65 4.04 -13.88 15.68
CA ALA A 65 3.28 -14.67 16.65
C ALA A 65 3.94 -16.02 16.98
N VAL A 66 5.06 -16.35 16.31
CA VAL A 66 5.83 -17.57 16.58
C VAL A 66 6.95 -17.26 17.55
N ALA A 67 7.24 -18.18 18.47
CA ALA A 67 8.32 -17.98 19.41
C ALA A 67 9.64 -17.84 18.67
N GLU A 68 10.33 -16.73 18.88
CA GLU A 68 11.75 -16.45 18.57
C GLU A 68 12.72 -17.60 18.95
N ASN A 69 12.28 -18.54 19.78
CA ASN A 69 12.98 -19.77 20.15
C ASN A 69 12.35 -21.05 19.55
N ILE A 70 12.00 -21.09 18.26
CA ILE A 70 11.74 -22.38 17.56
C ILE A 70 13.05 -23.15 17.28
N GLY A 71 14.05 -23.00 18.15
CA GLY A 71 15.29 -23.79 18.14
C GLY A 71 15.19 -25.09 18.95
N GLY A 72 14.00 -25.47 19.40
CA GLY A 72 13.78 -26.64 20.28
C GLY A 72 12.48 -27.39 20.04
N ASP A 73 11.81 -27.19 18.91
CA ASP A 73 10.71 -28.08 18.54
C ASP A 73 11.27 -29.37 17.88
N PRO A 74 10.72 -30.55 18.15
CA PRO A 74 11.16 -31.78 17.49
C PRO A 74 10.70 -31.90 16.02
N LEU A 75 9.90 -30.95 15.52
CA LEU A 75 9.17 -31.06 14.26
C LEU A 75 9.60 -30.07 13.15
N LEU A 76 10.22 -28.93 13.47
CA LEU A 76 10.68 -27.90 12.52
C LEU A 76 12.20 -27.75 12.47
N GLY A 77 12.92 -28.19 13.51
CA GLY A 77 14.38 -28.33 13.50
C GLY A 77 15.16 -27.01 13.54
N LYS A 78 16.46 -27.08 13.84
CA LYS A 78 17.34 -25.90 13.89
C LYS A 78 17.44 -25.27 12.50
N CYS A 79 17.09 -23.99 12.37
CA CYS A 79 17.30 -23.15 11.19
C CYS A 79 18.80 -22.94 10.90
N SER A 80 19.46 -24.00 10.46
CA SER A 80 20.89 -24.07 10.22
C SER A 80 21.23 -24.16 8.74
N ASN A 81 20.29 -24.54 7.88
CA ASN A 81 20.43 -24.58 6.42
C ASN A 81 19.08 -24.35 5.73
N PHE A 82 19.07 -23.59 4.62
CA PHE A 82 17.89 -23.33 3.78
C PHE A 82 17.54 -24.57 2.94
N SER A 83 17.06 -25.62 3.57
CA SER A 83 16.51 -26.78 2.89
C SER A 83 15.18 -27.13 3.53
N ASN A 84 14.11 -26.58 2.97
CA ASN A 84 12.70 -26.95 3.16
C ASN A 84 12.07 -26.77 4.56
N SER A 85 12.76 -26.17 5.55
CA SER A 85 12.15 -25.78 6.82
C SER A 85 11.65 -24.34 6.80
N ARG A 86 10.47 -24.11 7.40
CA ARG A 86 9.84 -22.80 7.62
C ARG A 86 10.68 -21.95 8.60
N CYS A 87 11.79 -21.42 8.12
CA CYS A 87 12.61 -20.48 8.87
C CYS A 87 12.08 -19.06 8.69
N SER A 88 12.12 -18.27 9.77
CA SER A 88 11.66 -16.89 9.78
C SER A 88 12.54 -16.01 8.88
N ALA A 89 11.95 -14.96 8.32
CA ALA A 89 12.44 -14.24 7.13
C ALA A 89 13.71 -13.37 7.34
N GLN A 90 14.50 -13.63 8.39
CA GLN A 90 15.73 -12.89 8.69
C GLN A 90 16.72 -12.91 7.51
N LEU A 91 16.68 -13.95 6.66
CA LEU A 91 17.64 -14.13 5.56
C LEU A 91 17.14 -13.63 4.19
N ILE A 92 15.86 -13.28 4.02
CA ILE A 92 15.29 -12.97 2.68
C ILE A 92 15.40 -11.47 2.33
N LEU A 93 15.48 -10.58 3.33
CA LEU A 93 15.46 -9.13 3.09
C LEU A 93 16.83 -8.45 3.09
N GLY A 94 17.94 -9.19 3.17
CA GLY A 94 19.28 -8.63 3.01
C GLY A 94 19.58 -7.47 3.97
N PHE A 95 19.29 -7.65 5.27
CA PHE A 95 19.63 -6.68 6.31
C PHE A 95 20.91 -7.08 7.07
N ASP A 96 21.87 -7.66 6.34
CA ASP A 96 23.28 -7.69 6.75
C ASP A 96 23.98 -6.52 6.01
N ILE A 97 24.20 -5.41 6.72
CA ILE A 97 25.30 -4.48 6.47
C ILE A 97 26.20 -4.49 7.70
#